data_AF-A0A959EUM6-F1
#
_entry.id   AF-A0A959EUM6-F1
#
_cell.length_a   1.000
_cell.length_b   1.000
_cell.length_c   1.000
_cell.angle_alpha   90.00
_cell.angle_beta   90.00
_cell.angle_gamma   90.00
#
_symmetry.space_group_name_H-M   'P 1'
#
loop_
_entity.id
_entity.type
_entity.pdbx_description
1 polymer ?
#
loop_
_entity_poly.entity_id
_entity_poly.type
_entity_poly.pdbx_seq_one_letter_code
_entity_poly.pdbx_strand_id
1 'polypeptide(L)'
;ARIVTVSEFGRRDILAHYPELDPEKFDLACNGVKEQLAPLSEREKEAVRQEITGGHPYFFYLGAVHPRKNVDRLIRAFDRFK
;
A
#
# COMPACT_ATOMS: atom_id res chain seq x y z
N ALA A 1 -12.35 8.89 -26.42
CA ALA A 1 -11.92 7.99 -25.33
C ALA A 1 -11.34 8.82 -24.19
N ARG A 2 -11.50 8.40 -22.94
CA ARG A 2 -10.86 8.99 -21.74
C ARG A 2 -9.82 8.03 -21.19
N ILE A 3 -8.80 8.54 -20.50
CA ILE A 3 -7.72 7.75 -19.89
C ILE A 3 -7.89 7.83 -18.37
N VAL A 4 -8.02 6.69 -17.72
CA VAL A 4 -8.17 6.63 -16.26
C VAL A 4 -6.84 6.24 -15.63
N THR A 5 -6.40 7.00 -14.63
CA THR A 5 -5.19 6.70 -13.85
C THR A 5 -5.54 6.59 -12.37
N VAL A 6 -4.83 5.71 -11.66
CA VAL A 6 -5.07 5.50 -10.21
C VAL A 6 -4.29 6.47 -9.32
N SER A 7 -3.45 7.32 -9.91
CA SER A 7 -2.62 8.29 -9.21
C SER A 7 -2.16 9.42 -10.14
N GLU A 8 -1.91 10.60 -9.57
CA GLU A 8 -1.27 11.72 -10.29
C GLU A 8 0.12 11.37 -10.80
N PHE A 9 0.84 10.48 -10.12
CA PHE A 9 2.12 9.99 -10.60
C PHE A 9 1.98 9.32 -11.97
N GLY A 10 1.02 8.40 -12.11
CA GLY A 10 0.77 7.71 -13.37
C GLY A 10 0.36 8.67 -14.49
N ARG A 11 -0.49 9.66 -14.19
CA ARG A 11 -0.87 10.71 -15.15
C ARG A 11 0.37 11.47 -15.66
N ARG A 12 1.20 11.97 -14.74
CA ARG A 12 2.42 12.72 -15.10
C ARG A 12 3.42 11.88 -15.87
N ASP A 13 3.62 10.63 -15.45
CA ASP A 13 4.54 9.70 -16.09
C ASP A 13 4.12 9.40 -17.54
N ILE A 14 2.83 9.18 -17.78
CA ILE A 14 2.30 8.98 -19.13
C ILE A 14 2.49 10.24 -19.98
N LEU A 15 2.11 11.42 -19.50
CA LEU A 15 2.26 12.67 -20.25
C LEU A 15 3.73 13.03 -20.55
N ALA A 16 4.66 12.62 -19.68
CA ALA A 16 6.09 12.79 -19.92
C ALA A 16 6.62 11.93 -21.08
N HIS A 17 6.05 10.74 -21.28
CA HIS A 17 6.44 9.83 -22.36
C HIS A 17 5.63 10.04 -23.65
N TYR A 18 4.42 10.60 -23.54
CA TYR A 18 3.48 10.85 -24.64
C TYR A 18 2.95 12.29 -24.59
N PRO A 19 3.81 13.29 -24.88
CA PRO A 19 3.47 14.70 -24.75
C PRO A 19 2.39 15.19 -25.74
N GLU A 20 2.09 14.42 -26.79
CA GLU A 20 1.03 14.70 -27.76
C GLU A 20 -0.38 14.42 -27.22
N LEU A 21 -0.50 13.74 -26.07
CA LEU A 21 -1.79 13.47 -25.44
C LEU A 21 -2.35 14.73 -24.76
N ASP A 22 -3.65 14.96 -24.96
CA ASP A 22 -4.39 16.02 -24.30
C ASP A 22 -4.57 15.74 -22.79
N PRO A 23 -4.02 16.59 -21.89
CA PRO A 23 -4.11 16.41 -20.44
C PRO A 23 -5.53 16.40 -19.89
N GLU A 24 -6.51 16.99 -20.59
CA GLU A 24 -7.92 17.09 -20.17
C GLU A 24 -8.69 15.76 -20.38
N LYS A 25 -8.07 14.80 -21.08
CA LYS A 25 -8.62 13.45 -21.25
C LYS A 25 -8.33 12.51 -20.10
N PHE A 26 -7.57 12.94 -19.10
CA PHE A 26 -7.20 12.13 -17.97
C PHE A 26 -8.18 12.30 -16.81
N ASP A 27 -8.69 11.19 -16.29
CA ASP A 27 -9.41 11.13 -15.03
C ASP A 27 -8.56 10.44 -13.97
N LEU A 28 -8.67 10.94 -12.74
CA LEU A 28 -8.11 10.30 -11.56
C LEU A 28 -9.19 9.43 -10.90
N ALA A 29 -8.97 8.12 -10.86
CA ALA A 29 -9.80 7.18 -10.12
C ALA A 29 -8.92 6.42 -9.12
N CYS A 30 -8.82 6.95 -7.90
CA CYS A 30 -8.07 6.32 -6.81
C CYS A 30 -8.62 4.92 -6.52
N ASN A 31 -7.74 4.00 -6.09
CA ASN A 31 -8.16 2.66 -5.71
C ASN A 31 -9.15 2.71 -4.54
N GLY A 32 -10.26 1.98 -4.69
CA GLY A 32 -11.18 1.74 -3.58
C GLY A 32 -10.60 0.75 -2.57
N VAL A 33 -11.11 0.82 -1.34
CA VAL A 33 -10.90 -0.19 -0.30
C VAL A 33 -12.22 -0.92 -0.05
N LYS A 34 -12.15 -2.22 0.28
CA LYS A 34 -13.34 -3.00 0.63
C LYS A 34 -13.94 -2.46 1.93
N GLU A 35 -15.27 -2.33 2.00
CA GLU A 35 -15.97 -1.80 3.18
C GLU A 35 -15.73 -2.61 4.46
N GLN A 36 -15.45 -3.91 4.31
CA GLN A 36 -15.14 -4.79 5.45
C GLN A 36 -13.76 -4.51 6.07
N LEU A 37 -12.89 -3.76 5.39
CA LEU A 37 -11.58 -3.36 5.92
C LEU A 37 -11.75 -2.09 6.75
N ALA A 38 -12.07 -2.28 8.03
CA ALA A 38 -12.19 -1.22 9.02
C ALA A 38 -11.16 -1.38 10.15
N PRO A 39 -10.78 -0.29 10.83
CA PRO A 39 -9.92 -0.37 12.01
C PRO A 39 -10.57 -1.22 13.12
N LEU A 40 -9.78 -2.11 13.70
CA LEU A 40 -10.18 -2.86 14.91
C LEU A 40 -10.15 -1.96 16.15
N SER A 41 -10.98 -2.27 17.13
CA SER A 41 -10.91 -1.71 18.48
C SER A 41 -9.63 -2.15 19.21
N GLU A 42 -9.22 -1.43 20.25
CA GLU A 42 -8.03 -1.80 21.04
C GLU A 42 -8.15 -3.19 21.68
N ARG A 43 -9.37 -3.58 22.10
CA ARG A 43 -9.63 -4.91 22.66
C ARG A 43 -9.43 -6.01 21.60
N GLU A 44 -9.90 -5.79 20.38
CA GLU A 44 -9.70 -6.73 19.27
C GLU A 44 -8.22 -6.82 18.88
N LYS A 45 -7.50 -5.68 18.85
CA LYS A 45 -6.05 -5.68 18.61
C LYS A 45 -5.29 -6.46 19.67
N GLU A 46 -5.63 -6.30 20.95
CA GLU A 46 -5.03 -7.05 22.05
C GLU A 46 -5.27 -8.56 21.91
N ALA A 47 -6.51 -8.96 21.61
CA ALA A 47 -6.88 -10.35 21.40
C ALA A 47 -6.08 -10.97 20.24
N VAL A 48 -6.01 -10.29 19.10
CA VAL A 48 -5.23 -10.74 17.94
C VAL A 48 -3.74 -10.80 18.25
N ARG A 49 -3.18 -9.83 18.98
CA ARG A 49 -1.77 -9.85 19.39
C ARG A 49 -1.48 -11.02 20.31
N GLN A 50 -2.37 -11.28 21.27
CA GLN A 50 -2.23 -12.42 22.18
C GLN A 50 -2.28 -13.74 21.41
N GLU A 51 -3.23 -13.89 20.48
CA GLU A 51 -3.42 -15.11 19.68
C GLU A 51 -2.22 -15.39 18.76
N ILE A 52 -1.75 -14.39 18.01
CA ILE A 52 -0.76 -14.61 16.95
C ILE A 52 0.68 -14.58 17.49
N THR A 53 0.95 -13.77 18.52
CA THR A 53 2.31 -13.46 18.97
C THR A 53 2.54 -13.67 20.46
N GLY A 54 1.55 -14.18 21.20
CA GLY A 54 1.66 -14.36 22.65
C GLY A 54 1.75 -13.04 23.42
N GLY A 55 1.26 -11.93 22.85
CA GLY A 55 1.25 -10.61 23.48
C GLY A 55 2.42 -9.71 23.07
N HIS A 56 3.38 -10.21 22.29
CA HIS A 56 4.52 -9.41 21.84
C HIS A 56 4.12 -8.39 20.76
N PRO A 57 4.60 -7.13 20.84
CA PRO A 57 4.43 -6.17 19.75
C PRO A 57 5.01 -6.69 18.43
N TYR A 58 4.36 -6.37 17.31
CA TYR A 58 4.75 -6.85 15.99
C TYR A 58 4.67 -5.75 14.93
N PHE A 59 5.44 -5.95 13.86
CA PHE A 59 5.27 -5.23 12.59
C PHE A 59 4.52 -6.16 11.64
N PHE A 60 3.50 -5.63 10.96
CA PHE A 60 2.73 -6.38 9.99
C PHE A 60 3.15 -6.01 8.56
N TYR A 61 3.40 -7.01 7.74
CA TYR A 61 3.68 -6.84 6.31
C TYR A 61 2.72 -7.70 5.49
N LEU A 62 2.09 -7.09 4.48
CA LEU A 62 1.20 -7.75 3.55
C LEU A 62 1.73 -7.62 2.12
N GLY A 63 2.12 -8.74 1.53
CA GLY A 63 2.54 -8.82 0.14
C GLY A 63 3.38 -10.06 -0.15
N ALA A 64 3.58 -10.37 -1.44
CA ALA A 64 4.51 -11.41 -1.84
C ALA A 64 5.96 -11.03 -1.49
N VAL A 65 6.81 -12.04 -1.30
CA VAL A 65 8.26 -11.86 -1.20
C VAL A 65 8.79 -11.63 -2.62
N HIS A 66 8.86 -10.35 -3.01
CA HIS A 66 9.28 -9.93 -4.34
C HIS A 66 10.28 -8.75 -4.24
N PRO A 67 11.34 -8.69 -5.07
CA PRO A 67 12.35 -7.61 -4.99
C PRO A 67 11.76 -6.20 -5.01
N ARG A 68 10.76 -5.94 -5.87
CA ARG A 68 10.03 -4.66 -5.93
C ARG A 68 9.35 -4.25 -4.61
N LYS A 69 9.03 -5.21 -3.74
CA LYS A 69 8.41 -4.96 -2.42
C LYS A 69 9.42 -4.77 -1.31
N ASN A 70 10.70 -5.10 -1.56
CA ASN A 70 11.84 -4.72 -0.72
C ASN A 70 11.75 -5.23 0.74
N VAL A 71 11.25 -6.45 0.91
CA VAL A 71 11.03 -7.08 2.24
C VAL A 71 12.34 -7.31 2.97
N ASP A 72 13.43 -7.55 2.24
CA ASP A 72 14.77 -7.69 2.80
C ASP A 72 15.19 -6.45 3.60
N ARG A 73 14.90 -5.24 3.10
CA ARG A 73 15.18 -4.00 3.84
C ARG A 73 14.28 -3.83 5.05
N LEU A 74 13.02 -4.25 4.97
CA LEU A 74 12.11 -4.22 6.12
C LEU A 74 12.64 -5.10 7.25
N ILE A 75 13.08 -6.33 6.94
CA ILE A 75 13.65 -7.25 7.94
C ILE A 75 14.93 -6.66 8.54
N ARG A 76 15.85 -6.14 7.72
CA ARG A 76 17.08 -5.49 8.20
C ARG A 76 16.80 -4.27 9.08
N ALA A 77 15.78 -3.49 8.76
CA ALA A 77 15.37 -2.35 9.58
C ALA A 77 14.78 -2.79 10.92
N PHE A 78 13.99 -3.86 10.93
CA PHE A 78 13.44 -4.43 12.15
C PHE A 78 14.54 -5.00 13.06
N ASP A 79 15.53 -5.70 12.50
CA ASP A 79 16.70 -6.18 13.23
C ASP A 79 17.47 -5.05 13.94
N ARG A 80 17.57 -3.88 13.29
CA ARG A 80 18.16 -2.66 13.89
C ARG A 80 17.27 -1.95 14.92
N PHE A 81 15.96 -2.17 14.86
CA PHE A 81 15.00 -1.52 15.76
C PHE A 81 14.88 -2.23 17.10
N LYS A 82 15.02 -3.56 17.11
CA LYS A 82 14.84 -4.40 18.30
C LYS A 82 15.80 -4.09 19.43
#